data_AF-A0A395GHF2-F1
#
_entry.id   AF-A0A395GHF2-F1
#
_cell.length_a   1.000
_cell.length_b   1.000
_cell.length_c   1.000
_cell.angle_alpha   90.00
_cell.angle_beta   90.00
_cell.angle_gamma   90.00
#
_symmetry.space_group_name_H-M   'P 1'
#
loop_
_entity.id
_entity.type
_entity.pdbx_description
1 polymer ?
#
loop_
_entity_poly.entity_id
_entity_poly.type
_entity_poly.pdbx_seq_one_letter_code
_entity_poly.pdbx_strand_id
1 'polypeptide(L)'
;LRTGRIGLNHFLYKIRARDSDRCSCNRGSQTPKHVLFDCERLRGLQLELRQRLRKQRVAVNWDDFDALVSEPAAARYVADFMIKTGLLNQFNEVPPITE
;
A
#
# COMPACT_ATOMS: atom_id res chain seq x y z
N LEU A 1 -2.43 -4.90 -6.60
CA LEU A 1 -2.83 -4.62 -5.19
C LEU A 1 -3.98 -5.52 -4.74
N ARG A 2 -5.15 -5.48 -5.40
CA ARG A 2 -6.35 -6.27 -5.05
C ARG A 2 -6.10 -7.77 -4.83
N THR A 3 -5.32 -8.40 -5.69
CA THR A 3 -4.98 -9.84 -5.60
C THR A 3 -3.93 -10.18 -4.55
N GLY A 4 -3.36 -9.20 -3.86
CA GLY A 4 -2.22 -9.40 -2.96
C GLY A 4 -0.90 -9.75 -3.65
N ARG A 5 -0.88 -9.92 -4.98
CA ARG A 5 0.32 -10.20 -5.78
C ARG A 5 1.02 -8.89 -6.15
N ILE A 6 1.83 -8.37 -5.23
CA ILE A 6 2.59 -7.13 -5.37
C ILE A 6 3.89 -7.26 -4.56
N GLY A 7 4.93 -6.49 -4.87
CA GLY A 7 6.26 -6.56 -4.25
C GLY A 7 6.37 -6.20 -2.76
N LEU A 8 5.39 -6.58 -1.93
CA LEU A 8 5.46 -6.55 -0.48
C LEU A 8 5.95 -7.90 0.07
N ASN A 9 6.52 -7.89 1.28
CA ASN A 9 7.18 -9.08 1.84
C ASN A 9 6.29 -10.32 1.87
N HIS A 10 4.98 -10.20 2.12
CA HIS A 10 4.10 -11.36 2.14
C HIS A 10 4.06 -12.13 0.82
N PHE A 11 3.96 -11.41 -0.30
CA PHE A 11 3.97 -12.05 -1.61
C PHE A 11 5.37 -12.53 -2.00
N LEU A 12 6.40 -11.72 -1.72
CA LEU A 12 7.80 -12.07 -2.00
C LEU A 12 8.23 -13.35 -1.25
N TYR A 13 7.83 -13.49 0.01
CA TYR A 13 8.06 -14.70 0.80
C TYR A 13 7.36 -15.92 0.21
N LYS A 14 6.08 -15.78 -0.23
CA LYS A 14 5.33 -16.86 -0.87
C LYS A 14 6.00 -17.40 -2.13
N ILE A 15 6.72 -16.57 -2.87
CA ILE A 15 7.48 -16.96 -4.06
C ILE A 15 8.97 -17.21 -3.78
N ARG A 16 9.38 -17.27 -2.50
CA ARG A 16 10.76 -17.49 -2.04
C ARG A 16 11.77 -16.42 -2.51
N ALA A 17 11.31 -15.20 -2.81
CA ALA A 17 12.14 -14.04 -3.15
C ALA A 17 12.59 -13.22 -1.92
N ARG A 18 12.08 -13.57 -0.73
CA ARG A 18 12.53 -13.04 0.58
C ARG A 18 12.47 -14.12 1.64
N ASP A 19 13.32 -14.00 2.65
CA ASP A 19 13.40 -14.96 3.77
C ASP A 19 12.27 -14.79 4.80
N SER A 20 11.57 -13.66 4.79
CA SER A 20 10.50 -13.38 5.74
C SER A 20 9.37 -12.58 5.10
N ASP A 21 8.14 -12.90 5.51
CA ASP A 21 6.92 -12.18 5.14
C ASP A 21 6.63 -10.97 6.04
N ARG A 22 7.39 -10.80 7.12
CA ARG A 22 7.11 -9.86 8.21
C ARG A 22 7.22 -8.40 7.76
N CYS A 23 6.31 -7.57 8.23
CA CYS A 23 6.44 -6.12 8.17
C CYS A 23 7.52 -5.64 9.14
N SER A 24 8.23 -4.57 8.78
CA SER A 24 9.27 -3.98 9.63
C SER A 24 8.74 -3.43 10.95
N CYS A 25 7.42 -3.17 11.05
CA CYS A 25 6.77 -2.83 12.33
C CYS A 25 6.60 -4.04 13.28
N ASN A 26 6.99 -5.26 12.87
CA ASN A 26 6.95 -6.49 13.68
C ASN A 26 5.57 -6.91 14.22
N ARG A 27 4.46 -6.40 13.65
CA ARG A 27 3.09 -6.73 14.07
C ARG A 27 2.33 -7.70 13.17
N GLY A 28 2.98 -8.22 12.13
CA GLY A 28 2.35 -9.18 11.22
C GLY A 28 3.07 -9.26 9.88
N SER A 29 2.49 -10.01 8.95
CA SER A 29 2.94 -10.10 7.57
C SER A 29 2.70 -8.78 6.83
N GLN A 30 3.62 -8.38 5.96
CA GLN A 30 3.47 -7.17 5.14
C GLN A 30 2.54 -7.44 3.95
N THR A 31 1.23 -7.38 4.21
CA THR A 31 0.18 -7.48 3.19
C THR A 31 -0.33 -6.08 2.79
N PRO A 32 -1.02 -5.92 1.65
CA PRO A 32 -1.69 -4.66 1.31
C PRO A 32 -2.64 -4.16 2.41
N LYS A 33 -3.43 -5.06 3.01
CA LYS A 33 -4.36 -4.73 4.10
C LYS A 33 -3.61 -4.19 5.33
N HIS A 34 -2.53 -4.88 5.73
CA HIS A 34 -1.69 -4.43 6.82
C HIS A 34 -1.08 -3.04 6.54
N VAL A 35 -0.55 -2.84 5.33
CA VAL A 35 0.06 -1.57 4.92
C VAL A 35 -0.95 -0.42 4.90
N LEU A 36 -2.18 -0.65 4.41
CA LEU A 36 -3.23 0.38 4.32
C LEU A 36 -3.89 0.73 5.65
N PHE A 37 -4.00 -0.22 6.58
CA PHE A 37 -4.84 -0.02 7.78
C PHE A 37 -4.11 -0.23 9.11
N ASP A 38 -3.19 -1.19 9.18
CA ASP A 38 -2.71 -1.71 10.47
C ASP A 38 -1.27 -1.26 10.81
N CYS A 39 -0.47 -0.92 9.81
CA CYS A 39 0.95 -0.61 9.98
C CYS A 39 1.12 0.74 10.70
N GLU A 40 1.48 0.69 11.97
CA GLU A 40 1.67 1.90 12.79
C GLU A 40 2.76 2.84 12.26
N ARG A 41 3.78 2.29 11.58
CA ARG A 41 4.85 3.08 10.97
C ARG A 41 4.35 3.96 9.83
N LEU A 42 3.23 3.58 9.22
CA LEU A 42 2.62 4.30 8.10
C LEU A 42 1.43 5.16 8.53
N ARG A 43 1.18 5.31 9.84
CA ARG A 43 -0.02 6.00 10.36
C ARG A 43 -0.21 7.41 9.82
N GLY A 44 0.88 8.16 9.64
CA GLY A 44 0.83 9.49 9.01
C GLY A 44 0.28 9.44 7.58
N LEU A 45 0.82 8.56 6.73
CA LEU A 45 0.37 8.38 5.35
C LEU A 45 -1.06 7.82 5.28
N GLN A 46 -1.44 6.93 6.21
CA GLN A 46 -2.79 6.36 6.26
C GLN A 46 -3.82 7.46 6.58
N LEU A 47 -3.50 8.36 7.52
CA LEU A 47 -4.33 9.52 7.84
C LEU A 47 -4.42 10.49 6.66
N GLU A 48 -3.31 10.77 5.97
CA GLU A 48 -3.30 11.60 4.76
C GLU A 48 -4.22 11.01 3.68
N LEU A 49 -4.11 9.71 3.40
CA LEU A 49 -4.97 9.01 2.45
C LEU A 49 -6.45 9.14 2.84
N ARG A 50 -6.79 8.84 4.10
CA ARG A 50 -8.17 8.94 4.59
C ARG A 50 -8.71 10.36 4.50
N GLN A 51 -7.92 11.37 4.85
CA GLN A 51 -8.30 12.78 4.72
C GLN A 51 -8.51 13.17 3.26
N ARG A 52 -7.65 12.72 2.35
CA ARG A 52 -7.75 13.01 0.92
C ARG A 52 -9.02 12.41 0.31
N LEU A 53 -9.35 11.16 0.64
CA LEU A 53 -10.61 10.52 0.21
C LEU A 53 -11.83 11.31 0.67
N ARG A 54 -11.85 11.76 1.93
CA ARG A 54 -12.92 12.60 2.49
C ARG A 54 -13.02 13.96 1.79
N LYS A 55 -11.88 14.64 1.60
CA LYS A 55 -11.82 15.96 0.93
C LYS A 55 -12.36 15.89 -0.50
N GLN A 56 -12.08 14.79 -1.19
CA GLN A 56 -12.49 14.55 -2.58
C GLN A 56 -13.88 13.89 -2.69
N ARG A 57 -14.58 13.69 -1.57
CA ARG A 57 -15.91 13.06 -1.49
C ARG A 57 -16.00 11.71 -2.22
N VAL A 58 -14.94 10.92 -2.15
CA VAL A 58 -14.94 9.56 -2.72
C VAL A 58 -15.83 8.68 -1.85
N ALA A 59 -16.93 8.19 -2.42
CA ALA A 59 -17.91 7.35 -1.73
C ALA A 59 -17.38 5.92 -1.60
N VAL A 60 -16.61 5.65 -0.53
CA VAL A 60 -16.07 4.32 -0.26
C VAL A 60 -16.03 4.03 1.23
N ASN A 61 -16.27 2.78 1.61
CA ASN A 61 -16.08 2.34 2.99
C ASN A 61 -14.59 2.18 3.27
N TRP A 62 -14.06 2.91 4.26
CA TRP A 62 -12.65 2.88 4.63
C TRP A 62 -12.21 1.51 5.17
N ASP A 63 -13.09 0.82 5.90
CA ASP A 63 -12.76 -0.44 6.56
C ASP A 63 -12.91 -1.65 5.61
N ASP A 64 -13.49 -1.44 4.42
CA ASP A 64 -13.61 -2.43 3.37
C ASP A 64 -12.43 -2.31 2.39
N PHE A 65 -11.46 -3.21 2.55
CA PHE A 65 -10.29 -3.28 1.69
C PHE A 65 -10.68 -3.44 0.21
N ASP A 66 -11.62 -4.32 -0.10
CA ASP A 66 -11.96 -4.67 -1.48
C ASP A 66 -12.70 -3.51 -2.15
N ALA A 67 -13.61 -2.85 -1.45
CA ALA A 67 -14.25 -1.62 -1.93
C ALA A 67 -13.20 -0.51 -2.17
N LEU A 68 -12.28 -0.30 -1.22
CA LEU A 68 -11.25 0.74 -1.30
C LEU A 68 -10.33 0.57 -2.52
N VAL A 69 -9.87 -0.65 -2.80
CA VAL A 69 -8.97 -0.93 -3.93
C VAL A 69 -9.71 -1.19 -5.25
N SER A 70 -11.05 -1.23 -5.21
CA SER A 70 -11.88 -1.44 -6.40
C SER A 70 -12.52 -0.17 -6.95
N GLU A 71 -12.79 0.80 -6.10
CA GLU A 71 -13.29 2.11 -6.51
C GLU A 71 -12.21 2.88 -7.29
N PRO A 72 -12.40 3.22 -8.58
CA PRO A 72 -11.38 3.86 -9.40
C PRO A 72 -10.80 5.16 -8.82
N ALA A 73 -11.65 6.01 -8.23
CA ALA A 73 -11.19 7.26 -7.62
C ALA A 73 -10.32 6.99 -6.39
N ALA A 74 -10.70 6.01 -5.56
CA ALA A 74 -9.92 5.61 -4.40
C ALA A 74 -8.60 4.93 -4.78
N ALA A 75 -8.64 4.05 -5.78
CA ALA A 75 -7.48 3.29 -6.26
C ALA A 75 -6.33 4.21 -6.69
N ARG A 76 -6.63 5.37 -7.30
CA ARG A 76 -5.62 6.39 -7.63
C ARG A 76 -4.91 6.92 -6.38
N TYR A 77 -5.64 7.24 -5.32
CA TYR A 77 -5.05 7.75 -4.09
C TYR A 77 -4.32 6.66 -3.31
N VAL A 78 -4.83 5.42 -3.34
CA VAL A 78 -4.15 4.26 -2.78
C VAL A 78 -2.82 4.01 -3.50
N ALA A 79 -2.77 4.13 -4.83
CA ALA A 79 -1.53 4.01 -5.58
C ALA A 79 -0.49 5.07 -5.18
N ASP A 80 -0.90 6.34 -5.05
CA ASP A 80 -0.03 7.43 -4.56
C ASP A 80 0.49 7.14 -3.14
N PHE A 81 -0.39 6.68 -2.24
CA PHE A 81 0.00 6.23 -0.91
C PHE A 81 1.05 5.12 -0.96
N MET A 82 0.83 4.09 -1.80
CA MET A 82 1.74 2.96 -1.93
C MET A 82 3.13 3.39 -2.43
N ILE A 83 3.19 4.31 -3.40
CA ILE A 83 4.45 4.90 -3.87
C ILE A 83 5.16 5.63 -2.71
N LYS A 84 4.44 6.49 -1.98
CA LYS A 84 4.98 7.22 -0.82
C LYS A 84 5.49 6.34 0.30
N THR A 85 4.97 5.11 0.45
CA THR A 85 5.51 4.18 1.46
C THR A 85 6.95 3.76 1.19
N GLY A 86 7.42 3.86 -0.06
CA GLY A 86 8.73 3.37 -0.50
C GLY A 86 8.90 1.84 -0.43
N LEU A 87 7.85 1.09 -0.08
CA LEU A 87 7.92 -0.37 0.12
C LEU A 87 8.01 -1.16 -1.19
N LEU A 88 7.66 -0.54 -2.31
CA LEU A 88 7.59 -1.18 -3.61
C LEU A 88 8.88 -0.85 -4.38
N ASN A 89 9.92 -1.67 -4.19
CA ASN A 89 11.23 -1.49 -4.84
C ASN A 89 11.15 -1.29 -6.36
N GLN A 90 10.17 -1.93 -7.00
CA GLN A 90 9.87 -1.80 -8.44
C GLN A 90 9.62 -0.35 -8.91
N PHE A 91 9.37 0.59 -8.01
CA PHE A 91 9.15 2.01 -8.32
C PHE A 91 10.28 2.93 -7.86
N ASN A 92 11.30 2.41 -7.17
CA ASN A 92 12.44 3.18 -6.67
C ASN A 92 13.68 3.09 -7.58
N GLU A 93 13.73 2.11 -8.49
CA GLU A 93 14.90 1.82 -9.34
C GLU A 93 14.87 2.51 -10.72
N VAL A 94 13.92 3.41 -10.99
CA VAL A 94 13.92 4.17 -12.25
C VAL A 94 14.83 5.40 -12.06
N PRO A 95 16.05 5.42 -12.61
CA PRO A 95 16.85 6.65 -12.62
C PRO A 95 16.08 7.74 -13.37
N PRO A 96 16.19 9.02 -12.95
CA PRO A 96 15.57 10.11 -13.68
C PRO A 96 16.05 10.09 -15.13
N ILE A 97 15.11 10.27 -16.06
CA ILE A 97 15.43 10.46 -17.48
C ILE A 97 16.10 11.83 -17.56
N THR A 98 17.43 11.86 -17.67
CA THR A 98 18.18 13.07 -18.01
C THR A 98 17.99 13.35 -19.50
N GLU A 99 17.31 14.46 -19.81
CA GLU A 99 17.36 15.11 -21.13
C GLU A 99 18.67 15.88 -21.32
#